data_AF-A0A368D447-F1
#
_entry.id   AF-A0A368D447-F1
#
_cell.length_a   1.000
_cell.length_b   1.000
_cell.length_c   1.000
_cell.angle_alpha   90.00
_cell.angle_beta   90.00
_cell.angle_gamma   90.00
#
_symmetry.space_group_name_H-M   'P 1'
#
loop_
_entity.id
_entity.type
_entity.pdbx_description
1 polymer ?
#
loop_
_entity_poly.entity_id
_entity_poly.type
_entity_poly.pdbx_seq_one_letter_code
_entity_poly.pdbx_strand_id
1 'polypeptide(L)'
;MKVIDRYILTSYLKNFFSFFFILMLIFIIQIIWAFIDDLAGKEIDFGIILKFLTYYSPKLFPLVVPLTVLLASIMTFGNLSEQYELVAIKSSGVSLFRAMRSLIVVNIILCVGMFFVSNSLIPYAEFKSYNLRKNLAKLKPALAIKEGMFNDINQMNIKVEKKYGPDDSLLEDIIIHQNTFNSKNTLVIKAESGELKSNDNTELLQLILNNGKRYEEIENNNSKSKQVKPHTVVEFDKHTINIDLKEFNNVNLEEESFNNTFRMQNISQLEFSIDSLSRNLNIRYENFAKNFYSRIGIKNFVRNAGMTNNVSKVDLYTNYSSHLQDYDRRKQFDILSETINLTNGHVQVLNNQKSNFFVKEKIINLHKLNLYDKYALGFASILLFFVGAPLGAIVRKGGIGFPIVISLILFLTYHFIGTFSKNAAEDGSIDPLVGSFLPNIIMLPLGIYLIIRATSDKSILNFDKLLHLIRVFLEKFSSIKLNFKAKQ
;
A
#
# COMPACT_ATOMS: atom_id res chain seq x y z
N MET A 1 38.60 21.46 12.30
CA MET A 1 38.66 20.13 11.65
C MET A 1 40.08 19.90 11.13
N LYS A 2 40.62 18.67 11.20
CA LYS A 2 41.91 18.36 10.57
C LYS A 2 41.76 18.40 9.03
N VAL A 3 42.86 18.60 8.31
CA VAL A 3 42.84 18.77 6.84
C VAL A 3 42.26 17.54 6.12
N ILE A 4 42.65 16.33 6.56
CA ILE A 4 42.14 15.05 6.03
C ILE A 4 40.62 14.94 6.23
N ASP A 5 40.13 15.26 7.43
CA ASP A 5 38.70 15.20 7.75
C ASP A 5 37.89 16.14 6.84
N ARG A 6 38.44 17.34 6.54
CA ARG A 6 37.82 18.31 5.64
C ARG A 6 37.82 17.83 4.20
N TYR A 7 38.93 17.24 3.75
CA TYR A 7 39.07 16.72 2.39
C TYR A 7 38.07 15.58 2.11
N ILE A 8 38.02 14.57 2.98
CA ILE A 8 37.09 13.44 2.86
C ILE A 8 35.64 13.93 2.95
N LEU A 9 35.33 14.85 3.88
CA LEU A 9 34.00 15.41 4.01
C LEU A 9 33.55 16.16 2.75
N THR A 10 34.44 16.98 2.18
CA THR A 10 34.12 17.77 0.98
C THR A 10 33.87 16.85 -0.22
N SER A 11 34.68 15.79 -0.37
CA SER A 11 34.48 14.78 -1.41
C SER A 11 33.14 14.05 -1.24
N TYR A 12 32.83 13.62 -0.02
CA TYR A 12 31.56 12.98 0.30
C TYR A 12 30.34 13.86 0.03
N LEU A 13 30.36 15.12 0.48
CA LEU A 13 29.22 16.02 0.28
C LEU A 13 28.99 16.35 -1.20
N LYS A 14 30.07 16.51 -1.99
CA LYS A 14 29.96 16.68 -3.45
C LYS A 14 29.27 15.47 -4.10
N ASN A 15 29.72 14.26 -3.76
CA ASN A 15 29.11 13.03 -4.26
C ASN A 15 27.66 12.90 -3.78
N PHE A 16 27.38 13.18 -2.51
CA PHE A 16 26.05 13.10 -1.91
C PHE A 16 25.06 14.01 -2.63
N PHE A 17 25.34 15.31 -2.76
CA PHE A 17 24.42 16.23 -3.41
C PHE A 17 24.26 15.93 -4.91
N SER A 18 25.33 15.55 -5.60
CA SER A 18 25.26 15.14 -7.00
C SER A 18 24.30 13.96 -7.20
N PHE A 19 24.50 12.86 -6.46
CA PHE A 19 23.60 11.70 -6.54
C PHE A 19 22.21 12.00 -6.02
N PHE A 20 22.06 12.82 -4.98
CA PHE A 20 20.75 13.20 -4.43
C PHE A 20 19.90 13.89 -5.49
N PHE A 21 20.43 14.92 -6.16
CA PHE A 21 19.67 15.66 -7.18
C PHE A 21 19.36 14.79 -8.39
N ILE A 22 20.31 13.98 -8.86
CA ILE A 22 20.09 13.07 -10.00
C ILE A 22 19.00 12.05 -9.66
N LEU A 23 19.09 11.37 -8.52
CA LEU A 23 18.09 10.38 -8.10
C LEU A 23 16.74 11.04 -7.86
N MET A 24 16.70 12.19 -7.19
CA MET A 24 15.46 12.92 -6.95
C MET A 24 14.77 13.28 -8.26
N LEU A 25 15.51 13.75 -9.26
CA LEU A 25 14.98 14.04 -10.59
C LEU A 25 14.42 12.78 -11.26
N ILE A 26 15.16 11.66 -11.22
CA ILE A 26 14.69 10.38 -11.78
C ILE A 26 13.36 9.95 -11.15
N PHE A 27 13.25 10.02 -9.82
CA PHE A 27 12.01 9.67 -9.13
C PHE A 27 10.86 10.66 -9.40
N ILE A 28 11.15 11.95 -9.59
CA ILE A 28 10.13 12.93 -10.00
C ILE A 28 9.61 12.61 -11.40
N ILE A 29 10.49 12.28 -12.35
CA ILE A 29 10.07 11.87 -13.70
C ILE A 29 9.21 10.59 -13.64
N GLN A 30 9.62 9.62 -12.81
CA GLN A 30 8.83 8.41 -12.57
C GLN A 30 7.41 8.73 -12.05
N ILE A 31 7.28 9.71 -11.13
CA ILE A 31 5.98 10.16 -10.61
C ILE A 31 5.12 10.77 -11.73
N ILE A 32 5.70 11.62 -12.58
CA ILE A 32 4.96 12.23 -13.70
C ILE A 32 4.36 11.14 -14.58
N TRP A 33 5.12 10.09 -14.87
CA TRP A 33 4.61 8.97 -15.66
C TRP A 33 3.55 8.16 -14.91
N ALA A 34 3.77 7.88 -13.62
CA ALA A 34 2.82 7.14 -12.79
C ALA A 34 1.47 7.85 -12.60
N PHE A 35 1.44 9.18 -12.76
CA PHE A 35 0.24 10.00 -12.68
C PHE A 35 -0.13 10.66 -14.01
N ILE A 36 0.35 10.13 -15.14
CA ILE A 36 0.08 10.73 -16.44
C ILE A 36 -1.43 10.74 -16.72
N ASP A 37 -2.17 9.68 -16.37
CA ASP A 37 -3.63 9.63 -16.54
C ASP A 37 -4.36 10.64 -15.63
N ASP A 38 -3.80 10.93 -14.46
CA ASP A 38 -4.34 11.91 -13.51
C ASP A 38 -4.04 13.36 -13.94
N LEU A 39 -3.04 13.58 -14.82
CA LEU A 39 -2.51 14.90 -15.18
C LEU A 39 -2.70 15.29 -16.67
N ALA A 40 -2.67 14.33 -17.59
CA ALA A 40 -2.76 14.54 -19.04
C ALA A 40 -4.22 14.65 -19.50
N GLY A 41 -4.45 15.41 -20.58
CA GLY A 41 -5.79 15.62 -21.16
C GLY A 41 -6.70 16.56 -20.35
N LYS A 42 -6.20 17.08 -19.23
CA LYS A 42 -6.87 18.10 -18.42
C LYS A 42 -6.18 19.43 -18.71
N GLU A 43 -6.94 20.52 -18.88
CA GLU A 43 -6.41 21.89 -18.98
C GLU A 43 -5.90 22.36 -17.61
N ILE A 44 -5.05 21.55 -16.98
CA ILE A 44 -4.44 21.84 -15.70
C ILE A 44 -3.31 22.82 -15.98
N ASP A 45 -3.37 23.97 -15.32
CA ASP A 45 -2.25 24.91 -15.31
C ASP A 45 -0.97 24.21 -14.83
N PHE A 46 0.14 24.46 -15.53
CA PHE A 46 1.45 23.90 -15.21
C PHE A 46 1.86 24.20 -13.75
N GLY A 47 1.42 25.35 -13.21
CA GLY A 47 1.62 25.71 -11.81
C GLY A 47 1.01 24.71 -10.82
N ILE A 48 -0.16 24.14 -11.12
CA ILE A 48 -0.82 23.15 -10.28
C ILE A 48 -0.05 21.81 -10.30
N ILE A 49 0.46 21.42 -11.47
CA ILE A 49 1.29 20.21 -11.61
C ILE A 49 2.56 20.37 -10.77
N LEU A 50 3.22 21.52 -10.85
CA LEU A 50 4.42 21.80 -10.06
C LEU A 50 4.13 21.81 -8.55
N LYS A 51 2.99 22.39 -8.12
CA LYS A 51 2.51 22.38 -6.73
C LYS A 51 2.29 20.94 -6.24
N PHE A 52 1.65 20.10 -7.06
CA PHE A 52 1.45 18.67 -6.76
C PHE A 52 2.78 17.92 -6.61
N LEU A 53 3.70 18.04 -7.58
CA LEU A 53 5.01 17.39 -7.53
C LEU A 53 5.82 17.84 -6.31
N THR A 54 5.76 19.12 -5.96
CA THR A 54 6.44 19.67 -4.78
C THR A 54 5.91 19.04 -3.50
N TYR A 55 4.58 18.92 -3.34
CA TYR A 55 4.00 18.26 -2.17
C TYR A 55 4.18 16.74 -2.17
N TYR A 56 4.32 16.09 -3.32
CA TYR A 56 4.59 14.66 -3.36
C TYR A 56 6.07 14.33 -3.05
N SER A 57 6.97 15.26 -3.35
CA SER A 57 8.43 15.06 -3.25
C SER A 57 8.96 14.56 -1.89
N PRO A 58 8.49 15.02 -0.71
CA PRO A 58 9.04 14.57 0.57
C PRO A 58 8.82 13.09 0.84
N LYS A 59 7.78 12.49 0.23
CA LYS A 59 7.48 11.06 0.29
C LYS A 59 8.59 10.19 -0.31
N LEU A 60 9.42 10.77 -1.17
CA LEU A 60 10.54 10.07 -1.81
C LEU A 60 11.78 9.98 -0.93
N PHE A 61 11.96 10.89 0.05
CA PHE A 61 13.16 10.93 0.89
C PHE A 61 13.47 9.62 1.62
N PRO A 62 12.47 8.89 2.19
CA PRO A 62 12.66 7.54 2.73
C PRO A 62 13.40 6.55 1.84
N LEU A 63 13.30 6.72 0.52
CA LEU A 63 13.90 5.84 -0.48
C LEU A 63 15.18 6.45 -1.06
N VAL A 64 15.14 7.73 -1.43
CA VAL A 64 16.26 8.43 -2.10
C VAL A 64 17.43 8.62 -1.16
N VAL A 65 17.21 9.11 0.06
CA VAL A 65 18.29 9.51 0.97
C VAL A 65 19.19 8.33 1.37
N PRO A 66 18.66 7.17 1.82
CA PRO A 66 19.51 6.04 2.18
C PRO A 66 20.29 5.47 0.97
N LEU A 67 19.68 5.46 -0.23
CA LEU A 67 20.36 5.09 -1.48
C LEU A 67 21.49 6.06 -1.83
N THR A 68 21.26 7.37 -1.72
CA THR A 68 22.29 8.40 -1.93
C THR A 68 23.44 8.23 -0.95
N VAL A 69 23.17 8.00 0.33
CA VAL A 69 24.20 7.79 1.35
C VAL A 69 25.06 6.57 1.01
N LEU A 70 24.44 5.47 0.58
CA LEU A 70 25.14 4.25 0.15
C LEU A 70 26.05 4.53 -1.05
N LEU A 71 25.52 5.14 -2.11
CA LEU A 71 26.26 5.50 -3.32
C LEU A 71 27.41 6.47 -3.03
N ALA A 72 27.14 7.55 -2.31
CA ALA A 72 28.13 8.57 -1.98
C ALA A 72 29.25 8.01 -1.10
N SER A 73 28.93 7.15 -0.12
CA SER A 73 29.95 6.52 0.72
C SER A 73 30.82 5.56 -0.06
N ILE A 74 30.23 4.67 -0.87
CA ILE A 74 30.96 3.74 -1.73
C ILE A 74 31.86 4.50 -2.70
N MET A 75 31.36 5.54 -3.38
CA MET A 75 32.13 6.34 -4.32
C MET A 75 33.28 7.09 -3.67
N THR A 76 33.02 7.70 -2.52
CA THR A 76 34.05 8.48 -1.82
C THR A 76 35.20 7.58 -1.38
N PHE A 77 34.91 6.47 -0.71
CA PHE A 77 35.96 5.56 -0.25
C PHE A 77 36.55 4.71 -1.38
N GLY A 78 35.76 4.41 -2.42
CA GLY A 78 36.20 3.73 -3.64
C GLY A 78 37.26 4.55 -4.39
N ASN A 79 36.98 5.82 -4.64
CA ASN A 79 37.92 6.71 -5.32
C ASN A 79 39.21 6.92 -4.50
N LEU A 80 39.08 7.12 -3.18
CA LEU A 80 40.25 7.21 -2.28
C LEU A 80 41.08 5.92 -2.31
N SER A 81 40.45 4.75 -2.44
CA SER A 81 41.12 3.47 -2.56
C SER A 81 41.76 3.24 -3.92
N GLU A 82 41.11 3.65 -5.01
CA GLU A 82 41.60 3.54 -6.39
C GLU A 82 42.83 4.44 -6.63
N GLN A 83 42.83 5.65 -6.07
CA GLN A 83 43.94 6.61 -6.15
C GLN A 83 45.05 6.34 -5.11
N TYR A 84 44.99 5.23 -4.38
CA TYR A 84 45.91 4.87 -3.29
C TYR A 84 46.01 5.89 -2.12
N GLU A 85 45.14 6.91 -2.08
CA GLU A 85 45.09 7.90 -1.00
C GLU A 85 44.69 7.25 0.34
N LEU A 86 43.74 6.31 0.31
CA LEU A 86 43.30 5.57 1.50
C LEU A 86 44.41 4.68 2.06
N VAL A 87 45.25 4.12 1.20
CA VAL A 87 46.41 3.29 1.60
C VAL A 87 47.47 4.18 2.25
N ALA A 88 47.77 5.34 1.68
CA ALA A 88 48.70 6.31 2.26
C ALA A 88 48.25 6.79 3.64
N ILE A 89 46.94 7.10 3.82
CA ILE A 89 46.37 7.48 5.11
C ILE A 89 46.56 6.36 6.14
N LYS A 90 46.25 5.11 5.79
CA LYS A 90 46.44 3.96 6.68
C LYS A 90 47.91 3.75 7.07
N SER A 91 48.83 3.86 6.12
CA SER A 91 50.28 3.72 6.37
C SER A 91 50.83 4.81 7.30
N SER A 92 50.19 5.98 7.39
CA SER A 92 50.53 7.03 8.35
C SER A 92 50.04 6.77 9.79
N GLY A 93 49.47 5.58 10.05
CA GLY A 93 48.94 5.18 11.36
C GLY A 93 47.50 5.60 11.63
N VAL A 94 46.80 6.17 10.63
CA VAL A 94 45.39 6.58 10.78
C VAL A 94 44.48 5.39 10.43
N SER A 95 43.70 4.93 11.42
CA SER A 95 42.74 3.84 11.19
C SER A 95 41.60 4.24 10.24
N LEU A 96 41.00 3.27 9.55
CA LEU A 96 39.85 3.50 8.66
C LEU A 96 38.68 4.16 9.42
N PHE A 97 38.40 3.67 10.62
CA PHE A 97 37.34 4.23 11.47
C PHE A 97 37.60 5.70 11.83
N ARG A 98 38.86 6.09 12.01
CA ARG A 98 39.22 7.49 12.24
C ARG A 98 38.94 8.36 11.02
N ALA A 99 39.26 7.88 9.82
CA ALA A 99 38.99 8.58 8.56
C ALA A 99 37.47 8.75 8.30
N MET A 100 36.65 7.80 8.77
CA MET A 100 35.19 7.86 8.66
C MET A 100 34.51 8.81 9.65
N ARG A 101 35.22 9.28 10.69
CA ARG A 101 34.61 9.99 11.84
C ARG A 101 33.81 11.24 11.43
N SER A 102 34.34 12.07 10.53
CA SER A 102 33.63 13.28 10.07
C SER A 102 32.34 12.94 9.33
N LEU A 103 32.33 11.85 8.56
CA LEU A 103 31.17 11.38 7.82
C LEU A 103 30.13 10.72 8.75
N ILE A 104 30.57 10.02 9.80
CA ILE A 104 29.67 9.47 10.82
C ILE A 104 28.87 10.60 11.48
N VAL A 105 29.52 11.71 11.86
CA VAL A 105 28.86 12.88 12.44
C VAL A 105 27.81 13.45 11.49
N VAL A 106 28.14 13.60 10.21
CA VAL A 106 27.19 14.09 9.20
C VAL A 106 26.01 13.16 9.00
N ASN A 107 26.23 11.84 8.97
CA ASN A 107 25.15 10.86 8.84
C ASN A 107 24.26 10.80 10.10
N ILE A 108 24.80 11.07 11.28
CA ILE A 108 23.99 11.24 12.50
C ILE A 108 23.11 12.48 12.40
N ILE A 109 23.66 13.62 11.94
CA ILE A 109 22.86 14.84 11.69
C ILE A 109 21.76 14.56 10.67
N LEU A 110 22.09 13.84 9.59
CA LEU A 110 21.13 13.46 8.55
C LEU A 110 20.04 12.51 9.07
N CYS A 111 20.37 11.57 9.95
CA CYS A 111 19.38 10.71 10.63
C CYS A 111 18.38 11.54 11.45
N VAL A 112 18.88 12.48 12.25
CA VAL A 112 18.02 13.39 13.04
C VAL A 112 17.16 14.25 12.11
N GLY A 113 17.74 14.79 11.03
CA GLY A 113 16.99 15.54 10.00
C GLY A 113 15.88 14.69 9.36
N MET A 114 16.19 13.45 8.99
CA MET A 114 15.21 12.51 8.42
C MET A 114 14.09 12.14 9.39
N PHE A 115 14.36 12.08 10.69
CA PHE A 115 13.32 11.90 11.70
C PHE A 115 12.34 13.07 11.71
N PHE A 116 12.82 14.32 11.70
CA PHE A 116 11.95 15.51 11.64
C PHE A 116 11.14 15.58 10.34
N VAL A 117 11.78 15.27 9.21
CA VAL A 117 11.12 15.15 7.91
C VAL A 117 10.00 14.11 7.99
N SER A 118 10.28 12.93 8.54
CA SER A 118 9.31 11.84 8.61
C SER A 118 8.16 12.11 9.58
N ASN A 119 8.42 12.80 10.68
CA ASN A 119 7.39 13.14 11.66
C ASN A 119 6.52 14.32 11.24
N SER A 120 7.07 15.32 10.55
CA SER A 120 6.37 16.60 10.29
C SER A 120 6.16 16.90 8.81
N LEU A 121 7.24 16.85 8.01
CA LEU A 121 7.18 17.27 6.60
C LEU A 121 6.40 16.27 5.74
N ILE A 122 6.66 14.97 5.88
CA ILE A 122 5.96 13.92 5.11
C ILE A 122 4.46 13.93 5.39
N PRO A 123 3.98 13.93 6.65
CA PRO A 123 2.53 13.97 6.93
C PRO A 123 1.83 15.19 6.34
N TYR A 124 2.43 16.38 6.51
CA TYR A 124 1.91 17.63 5.95
C TYR A 124 1.84 17.57 4.40
N ALA A 125 2.91 17.09 3.77
CA ALA A 125 3.00 17.00 2.33
C ALA A 125 2.07 15.91 1.75
N GLU A 126 1.91 14.78 2.45
CA GLU A 126 0.95 13.72 2.09
C GLU A 126 -0.49 14.25 2.19
N PHE A 127 -0.83 15.02 3.22
CA PHE A 127 -2.14 15.63 3.35
C PHE A 127 -2.47 16.57 2.18
N LYS A 128 -1.56 17.49 1.85
CA LYS A 128 -1.74 18.43 0.72
C LYS A 128 -1.77 17.72 -0.64
N SER A 129 -0.83 16.81 -0.89
CA SER A 129 -0.75 16.09 -2.18
C SER A 129 -1.92 15.14 -2.38
N TYR A 130 -2.42 14.48 -1.33
CA TYR A 130 -3.57 13.58 -1.42
C TYR A 130 -4.86 14.35 -1.73
N ASN A 131 -5.13 15.44 -1.02
CA ASN A 131 -6.31 16.28 -1.29
C ASN A 131 -6.25 16.89 -2.68
N LEU A 132 -5.09 17.46 -3.06
CA LEU A 132 -4.91 18.03 -4.39
C LEU A 132 -5.12 16.98 -5.49
N ARG A 133 -4.56 15.76 -5.34
CA ARG A 133 -4.79 14.66 -6.27
C ARG A 133 -6.27 14.29 -6.37
N LYS A 134 -6.97 14.18 -5.24
CA LYS A 134 -8.41 13.85 -5.21
C LYS A 134 -9.25 14.93 -5.88
N ASN A 135 -8.89 16.19 -5.73
CA ASN A 135 -9.56 17.32 -6.37
C ASN A 135 -9.25 17.35 -7.89
N LEU A 136 -7.99 17.13 -8.28
CA LEU A 136 -7.58 16.99 -9.69
C LEU A 136 -8.29 15.82 -10.40
N ALA A 137 -8.60 14.74 -9.68
CA ALA A 137 -9.36 13.62 -10.24
C ALA A 137 -10.83 13.98 -10.53
N LYS A 138 -11.39 15.02 -9.90
CA LYS A 138 -12.80 15.44 -10.09
C LYS A 138 -13.02 16.37 -11.29
N LEU A 139 -11.97 17.05 -11.78
CA LEU A 139 -12.09 18.17 -12.72
C LEU A 139 -12.57 17.85 -14.16
N LYS A 140 -12.64 16.59 -14.62
CA LYS A 140 -13.23 16.27 -15.94
C LYS A 140 -13.93 14.89 -15.97
N PRO A 141 -15.27 14.82 -15.87
CA PRO A 141 -16.06 13.58 -16.03
C PRO A 141 -16.11 13.04 -17.47
N ALA A 142 -15.85 13.85 -18.51
CA ALA A 142 -15.88 13.39 -19.91
C ALA A 142 -14.81 12.31 -20.21
N LEU A 143 -13.70 12.32 -19.45
CA LEU A 143 -12.66 11.26 -19.45
C LEU A 143 -13.00 10.09 -18.51
N ALA A 144 -14.02 10.23 -17.65
CA ALA A 144 -14.36 9.21 -16.65
C ALA A 144 -15.10 8.02 -17.26
N ILE A 145 -15.69 8.16 -18.45
CA ILE A 145 -16.32 7.04 -19.17
C ILE A 145 -15.23 6.21 -19.85
N LYS A 146 -14.77 5.16 -19.17
CA LYS A 146 -13.89 4.14 -19.75
C LYS A 146 -14.69 3.17 -20.60
N GLU A 147 -14.14 2.81 -21.75
CA GLU A 147 -14.71 1.81 -22.66
C GLU A 147 -14.88 0.44 -21.97
N GLY A 148 -15.97 -0.25 -22.28
CA GLY A 148 -16.23 -1.62 -21.83
C GLY A 148 -16.56 -1.79 -20.35
N MET A 149 -16.57 -0.71 -19.54
CA MET A 149 -16.89 -0.74 -18.11
C MET A 149 -18.03 0.21 -17.75
N PHE A 150 -18.70 -0.09 -16.65
CA PHE A 150 -19.70 0.78 -16.03
C PHE A 150 -19.00 1.90 -15.25
N ASN A 151 -19.37 3.15 -15.53
CA ASN A 151 -18.80 4.35 -14.92
C ASN A 151 -19.90 5.13 -14.22
N ASP A 152 -19.71 5.44 -12.94
CA ASP A 152 -20.69 6.21 -12.15
C ASP A 152 -20.53 7.72 -12.41
N ILE A 153 -21.62 8.38 -12.83
CA ILE A 153 -21.73 9.83 -13.05
C ILE A 153 -22.96 10.34 -12.29
N ASN A 154 -22.75 11.06 -11.19
CA ASN A 154 -23.80 11.56 -10.29
C ASN A 154 -24.75 10.44 -9.81
N GLN A 155 -26.01 10.48 -10.26
CA GLN A 155 -27.05 9.49 -9.93
C GLN A 155 -27.25 8.47 -11.05
N MET A 156 -26.36 8.44 -12.04
CA MET A 156 -26.42 7.55 -13.19
C MET A 156 -25.17 6.68 -13.26
N ASN A 157 -25.31 5.48 -13.83
CA ASN A 157 -24.20 4.61 -14.15
C ASN A 157 -24.24 4.31 -15.66
N ILE A 158 -23.19 4.69 -16.38
CA ILE A 158 -23.10 4.62 -17.84
C ILE A 158 -22.05 3.60 -18.27
N LYS A 159 -22.42 2.71 -19.18
CA LYS A 159 -21.52 1.85 -19.94
C LYS A 159 -21.53 2.28 -21.40
N VAL A 160 -20.33 2.40 -21.98
CA VAL A 160 -20.12 2.63 -23.41
C VAL A 160 -19.19 1.53 -23.92
N GLU A 161 -19.54 0.89 -25.03
CA GLU A 161 -18.72 -0.18 -25.60
C GLU A 161 -17.48 0.37 -26.31
N LYS A 162 -17.65 1.42 -27.12
CA LYS A 162 -16.55 2.08 -27.85
C LYS A 162 -16.72 3.59 -27.90
N LYS A 163 -15.60 4.31 -27.88
CA LYS A 163 -15.51 5.75 -28.10
C LYS A 163 -14.66 6.03 -29.34
N TYR A 164 -15.01 7.06 -30.10
CA TYR A 164 -14.24 7.48 -31.26
C TYR A 164 -14.51 8.95 -31.62
N GLY A 165 -13.81 9.46 -32.63
CA GLY A 165 -13.94 10.85 -33.09
C GLY A 165 -12.97 11.82 -32.40
N PRO A 166 -13.01 13.11 -32.76
CA PRO A 166 -12.19 14.14 -32.11
C PRO A 166 -12.58 14.24 -30.63
N ASP A 167 -11.58 14.20 -29.75
CA ASP A 167 -11.69 14.27 -28.29
C ASP A 167 -12.57 13.17 -27.62
N ASP A 168 -12.68 12.00 -28.26
CA ASP A 168 -13.52 10.86 -27.80
C ASP A 168 -14.98 11.24 -27.53
N SER A 169 -15.52 12.16 -28.33
CA SER A 169 -16.85 12.73 -28.15
C SER A 169 -17.98 11.83 -28.68
N LEU A 170 -17.71 10.89 -29.60
CA LEU A 170 -18.70 9.96 -30.13
C LEU A 170 -18.66 8.63 -29.38
N LEU A 171 -19.84 8.09 -29.09
CA LEU A 171 -20.05 6.92 -28.26
C LEU A 171 -20.90 5.89 -29.03
N GLU A 172 -20.57 4.59 -28.89
CA GLU A 172 -21.30 3.47 -29.48
C GLU A 172 -21.77 2.47 -28.40
N ASP A 173 -23.00 1.96 -28.59
CA ASP A 173 -23.71 1.04 -27.69
C ASP A 173 -23.67 1.50 -26.23
N ILE A 174 -24.57 2.43 -25.93
CA ILE A 174 -24.62 3.14 -24.66
C ILE A 174 -25.73 2.54 -23.80
N ILE A 175 -25.40 2.19 -22.57
CA ILE A 175 -26.36 1.73 -21.56
C ILE A 175 -26.24 2.63 -20.34
N ILE A 176 -27.34 3.25 -19.94
CA ILE A 176 -27.40 4.14 -18.77
C ILE A 176 -28.41 3.59 -17.79
N HIS A 177 -28.00 3.40 -16.54
CA HIS A 177 -28.88 3.11 -15.41
C HIS A 177 -29.02 4.37 -14.57
N GLN A 178 -30.23 4.79 -14.22
CA GLN A 178 -30.45 5.89 -13.29
C GLN A 178 -30.95 5.35 -11.95
N ASN A 179 -30.23 5.69 -10.89
CA ASN A 179 -30.53 5.26 -9.53
C ASN A 179 -31.40 6.32 -8.87
N THR A 180 -32.62 5.93 -8.48
CA THR A 180 -33.48 6.78 -7.64
C THR A 180 -33.02 6.70 -6.18
N PHE A 181 -33.37 7.68 -5.34
CA PHE A 181 -33.00 7.84 -3.91
C PHE A 181 -33.04 6.58 -3.02
N ASN A 182 -33.73 5.50 -3.43
CA ASN A 182 -33.83 4.22 -2.72
C ASN A 182 -32.94 3.08 -3.29
N SER A 183 -31.90 3.40 -4.09
CA SER A 183 -30.95 2.41 -4.65
C SER A 183 -31.60 1.32 -5.50
N LYS A 184 -32.77 1.60 -6.09
CA LYS A 184 -33.41 0.74 -7.09
C LYS A 184 -33.20 1.33 -8.48
N ASN A 185 -32.79 0.48 -9.42
CA ASN A 185 -32.60 0.85 -10.81
C ASN A 185 -33.97 0.85 -11.50
N THR A 186 -34.70 1.94 -11.36
CA THR A 186 -36.05 2.07 -11.93
C THR A 186 -36.03 2.52 -13.38
N LEU A 187 -34.89 3.00 -13.89
CA LEU A 187 -34.77 3.54 -15.24
C LEU A 187 -33.50 3.07 -15.95
N VAL A 188 -33.68 2.54 -17.16
CA VAL A 188 -32.61 2.07 -18.05
C VAL A 188 -32.79 2.70 -19.42
N ILE A 189 -31.74 3.33 -19.94
CA ILE A 189 -31.71 3.86 -21.30
C ILE A 189 -30.69 3.07 -22.09
N LYS A 190 -31.08 2.56 -23.26
CA LYS A 190 -30.18 1.95 -24.22
C LYS A 190 -30.22 2.73 -25.54
N ALA A 191 -29.07 3.11 -26.08
CA ALA A 191 -28.96 3.84 -27.34
C ALA A 191 -27.84 3.27 -28.22
N GLU A 192 -28.04 3.30 -29.54
CA GLU A 192 -27.07 2.77 -30.50
C GLU A 192 -25.85 3.68 -30.64
N SER A 193 -26.08 5.00 -30.67
CA SER A 193 -25.02 6.00 -30.75
C SER A 193 -25.27 7.17 -29.82
N GLY A 194 -24.22 7.90 -29.50
CA GLY A 194 -24.35 9.15 -28.77
C GLY A 194 -23.17 10.07 -28.99
N GLU A 195 -23.37 11.33 -28.63
CA GLU A 195 -22.41 12.41 -28.78
C GLU A 195 -22.36 13.22 -27.48
N LEU A 196 -21.16 13.44 -26.97
CA LEU A 196 -20.89 14.33 -25.85
C LEU A 196 -20.58 15.72 -26.41
N LYS A 197 -21.51 16.66 -26.22
CA LYS A 197 -21.27 18.08 -26.49
C LYS A 197 -21.04 18.83 -25.19
N SER A 198 -19.83 19.35 -25.04
CA SER A 198 -19.56 20.43 -24.09
C SER A 198 -19.76 21.75 -24.82
N ASN A 199 -20.49 22.69 -24.21
CA ASN A 199 -20.62 24.04 -24.75
C ASN A 199 -19.87 24.99 -23.81
N ASP A 200 -18.82 25.65 -24.30
CA ASP A 200 -17.90 26.46 -23.49
C ASP A 200 -18.58 27.60 -22.72
N ASN A 201 -19.78 28.03 -23.16
CA ASN A 201 -20.56 29.12 -22.55
C ASN A 201 -21.61 28.68 -21.54
N THR A 202 -21.98 27.39 -21.51
CA THR A 202 -23.00 26.86 -20.60
C THR A 202 -22.37 25.67 -19.93
N GLU A 203 -22.04 25.78 -18.63
CA GLU A 203 -21.41 24.75 -17.78
C GLU A 203 -22.25 23.46 -17.66
N LEU A 204 -22.66 22.88 -18.78
CA LEU A 204 -23.55 21.76 -18.96
C LEU A 204 -22.90 20.82 -19.98
N LEU A 205 -22.69 19.57 -19.60
CA LEU A 205 -22.32 18.51 -20.52
C LEU A 205 -23.61 17.92 -21.10
N GLN A 206 -23.79 18.03 -22.41
CA GLN A 206 -24.93 17.44 -23.10
C GLN A 206 -24.54 16.07 -23.64
N LEU A 207 -25.17 15.03 -23.13
CA LEU A 207 -25.12 13.69 -23.71
C LEU A 207 -26.32 13.53 -24.66
N ILE A 208 -26.05 13.59 -25.95
CA ILE A 208 -27.04 13.41 -27.00
C ILE A 208 -27.03 11.94 -27.41
N LEU A 209 -28.09 11.22 -27.12
CA LEU A 209 -28.28 9.82 -27.49
C LEU A 209 -29.16 9.76 -28.73
N ASN A 210 -28.79 8.93 -29.70
CA ASN A 210 -29.58 8.70 -30.91
C ASN A 210 -30.02 7.24 -31.01
N ASN A 211 -31.22 7.03 -31.54
CA ASN A 211 -31.86 5.73 -31.76
C ASN A 211 -31.81 4.83 -30.51
N GLY A 212 -32.68 5.11 -29.56
CA GLY A 212 -32.67 4.42 -28.28
C GLY A 212 -34.04 4.12 -27.70
N LYS A 213 -34.03 3.33 -26.64
CA LYS A 213 -35.20 2.95 -25.85
C LYS A 213 -34.96 3.26 -24.38
N ARG A 214 -35.92 3.93 -23.77
CA ARG A 214 -35.97 4.22 -22.32
C ARG A 214 -36.99 3.29 -21.67
N TYR A 215 -36.52 2.46 -20.77
CA TYR A 215 -37.31 1.54 -19.97
C TYR A 215 -37.46 2.12 -18.56
N GLU A 216 -38.69 2.23 -18.07
CA GLU A 216 -38.99 2.76 -16.75
C GLU A 216 -39.94 1.82 -16.01
N GLU A 217 -39.55 1.34 -14.83
CA GLU A 217 -40.39 0.54 -13.94
C GLU A 217 -41.20 1.48 -13.05
N ILE A 218 -42.53 1.36 -13.08
CA ILE A 218 -43.42 2.19 -12.27
C ILE A 218 -43.61 1.51 -10.91
N GLU A 219 -43.19 2.17 -9.83
CA GLU A 219 -43.42 1.66 -8.47
C GLU A 219 -44.92 1.69 -8.13
N ASN A 220 -45.50 0.51 -7.93
CA ASN A 220 -46.89 0.37 -7.49
C ASN A 220 -46.97 0.29 -5.96
N ASN A 221 -47.53 1.32 -5.31
CA ASN A 221 -47.65 1.39 -3.85
C ASN A 221 -48.75 0.49 -3.26
N ASN A 222 -49.56 -0.19 -4.08
CA ASN A 222 -50.64 -1.04 -3.60
C ASN A 222 -50.17 -2.48 -3.31
N SER A 223 -50.18 -2.87 -2.03
CA SER A 223 -49.70 -4.18 -1.55
C SER A 223 -50.49 -5.40 -2.06
N LYS A 224 -51.66 -5.22 -2.69
CA LYS A 224 -52.51 -6.30 -3.22
C LYS A 224 -52.23 -6.67 -4.69
N SER A 225 -51.42 -5.89 -5.40
CA SER A 225 -51.13 -6.06 -6.84
C SER A 225 -49.65 -6.30 -7.14
N LYS A 226 -48.94 -7.06 -6.28
CA LYS A 226 -47.52 -7.41 -6.50
C LYS A 226 -47.25 -8.31 -7.71
N GLN A 227 -48.29 -8.89 -8.33
CA GLN A 227 -48.14 -9.77 -9.49
C GLN A 227 -48.02 -9.02 -10.83
N VAL A 228 -48.40 -7.75 -10.89
CA VAL A 228 -48.29 -6.93 -12.11
C VAL A 228 -47.26 -5.83 -11.88
N LYS A 229 -46.17 -5.89 -12.63
CA LYS A 229 -45.12 -4.85 -12.66
C LYS A 229 -45.33 -3.98 -13.89
N PRO A 230 -46.09 -2.87 -13.79
CA PRO A 230 -46.23 -1.94 -14.89
C PRO A 230 -44.86 -1.35 -15.24
N HIS A 231 -44.53 -1.33 -16.52
CA HIS A 231 -43.35 -0.68 -17.05
C HIS A 231 -43.74 0.16 -18.26
N THR A 232 -42.97 1.20 -18.52
CA THR A 232 -43.12 2.06 -19.68
C THR A 232 -41.88 1.92 -20.55
N VAL A 233 -42.11 1.80 -21.86
CA VAL A 233 -41.06 1.83 -22.88
C VAL A 233 -41.30 3.05 -23.75
N VAL A 234 -40.29 3.90 -23.90
CA VAL A 234 -40.30 5.04 -24.81
C VAL A 234 -39.19 4.83 -25.83
N GLU A 235 -39.55 4.71 -27.09
CA GLU A 235 -38.60 4.74 -28.21
C GLU A 235 -38.36 6.19 -28.62
N PHE A 236 -37.10 6.54 -28.89
CA PHE A 236 -36.72 7.90 -29.28
C PHE A 236 -35.68 7.87 -30.38
N ASP A 237 -35.83 8.79 -31.34
CA ASP A 237 -34.81 9.05 -32.37
C ASP A 237 -33.65 9.85 -31.78
N LYS A 238 -33.96 10.80 -30.88
CA LYS A 238 -32.97 11.64 -30.21
C LYS A 238 -33.40 11.95 -28.78
N HIS A 239 -32.52 11.72 -27.82
CA HIS A 239 -32.71 12.04 -26.41
C HIS A 239 -31.50 12.78 -25.86
N THR A 240 -31.69 13.94 -25.24
CA THR A 240 -30.60 14.74 -24.69
C THR A 240 -30.66 14.76 -23.18
N ILE A 241 -29.59 14.29 -22.55
CA ILE A 241 -29.39 14.34 -21.10
C ILE A 241 -28.42 15.47 -20.81
N ASN A 242 -28.86 16.47 -20.05
CA ASN A 242 -28.00 17.56 -19.60
C ASN A 242 -27.44 17.21 -18.22
N ILE A 243 -26.13 17.13 -18.12
CA ILE A 243 -25.40 16.93 -16.87
C ILE A 243 -24.86 18.29 -16.44
N ASP A 244 -25.32 18.77 -15.29
CA ASP A 244 -24.83 20.03 -14.73
C ASP A 244 -23.35 19.88 -14.31
N LEU A 245 -22.46 20.64 -14.94
CA LEU A 245 -21.03 20.65 -14.62
C LEU A 245 -20.69 21.64 -13.49
N LYS A 246 -21.63 22.44 -12.99
CA LYS A 246 -21.37 23.39 -11.90
C LYS A 246 -20.89 22.73 -10.62
N GLU A 247 -21.36 21.52 -10.32
CA GLU A 247 -20.84 20.72 -9.19
C GLU A 247 -19.42 20.17 -9.46
N PHE A 248 -19.03 20.00 -10.73
CA PHE A 248 -17.74 19.43 -11.14
C PHE A 248 -16.64 20.48 -11.37
N ASN A 249 -17.00 21.68 -11.83
CA ASN A 249 -16.07 22.77 -12.12
C ASN A 249 -15.81 23.68 -10.91
N ASN A 250 -16.70 23.71 -9.91
CA ASN A 250 -16.47 24.37 -8.62
C ASN A 250 -15.65 23.51 -7.65
N VAL A 251 -14.77 22.64 -8.17
CA VAL A 251 -13.84 21.91 -7.32
C VAL A 251 -12.75 22.89 -6.89
N ASN A 252 -12.88 23.39 -5.68
CA ASN A 252 -11.80 24.14 -5.06
C ASN A 252 -10.61 23.20 -4.88
N LEU A 253 -9.58 23.38 -5.70
CA LEU A 253 -8.36 22.58 -5.64
C LEU A 253 -7.63 22.68 -4.30
N GLU A 254 -7.94 23.72 -3.52
CA GLU A 254 -7.40 23.93 -2.17
C GLU A 254 -8.28 23.35 -1.06
N GLU A 255 -9.42 22.74 -1.39
CA GLU A 255 -10.30 22.11 -0.41
C GLU A 255 -9.66 20.86 0.21
N GLU A 256 -9.67 20.79 1.54
CA GLU A 256 -9.02 19.73 2.32
C GLU A 256 -10.01 18.78 2.98
N SER A 257 -10.88 18.18 2.17
CA SER A 257 -11.97 17.32 2.66
C SER A 257 -11.51 15.98 3.25
N PHE A 258 -10.30 15.50 2.91
CA PHE A 258 -9.78 14.21 3.38
C PHE A 258 -8.62 14.38 4.37
N ASN A 259 -8.86 14.06 5.65
CA ASN A 259 -7.86 14.18 6.73
C ASN A 259 -7.57 12.88 7.50
N ASN A 260 -8.24 11.77 7.15
CA ASN A 260 -8.30 10.59 8.02
C ASN A 260 -7.36 9.44 7.60
N THR A 261 -6.40 9.69 6.71
CA THR A 261 -5.46 8.62 6.29
C THR A 261 -4.30 8.53 7.26
N PHE A 262 -3.96 7.33 7.73
CA PHE A 262 -2.84 7.08 8.66
C PHE A 262 -1.49 7.68 8.20
N ARG A 263 -1.28 7.82 6.89
CA ARG A 263 -0.05 8.41 6.30
C ARG A 263 0.08 9.92 6.55
N MET A 264 -1.02 10.60 6.82
CA MET A 264 -1.10 12.05 7.07
C MET A 264 -0.85 12.41 8.54
N GLN A 265 -0.64 11.40 9.41
CA GLN A 265 -0.52 11.59 10.84
C GLN A 265 0.94 11.68 11.29
N ASN A 266 1.21 12.57 12.24
CA ASN A 266 2.46 12.60 12.99
C ASN A 266 2.48 11.52 14.10
N ILE A 267 3.59 11.38 14.83
CA ILE A 267 3.73 10.35 15.88
C ILE A 267 2.65 10.47 16.95
N SER A 268 2.41 11.66 17.50
CA SER A 268 1.43 11.86 18.57
C SER A 268 -0.01 11.54 18.11
N GLN A 269 -0.34 11.92 16.87
CA GLN A 269 -1.64 11.59 16.25
C GLN A 269 -1.77 10.09 15.97
N LEU A 270 -0.69 9.42 15.55
CA LEU A 270 -0.66 7.97 15.35
C LEU A 270 -0.85 7.24 16.68
N GLU A 271 -0.15 7.63 17.74
CA GLU A 271 -0.29 7.02 19.07
C GLU A 271 -1.73 7.11 19.58
N PHE A 272 -2.35 8.28 19.49
CA PHE A 272 -3.75 8.47 19.85
C PHE A 272 -4.69 7.61 18.99
N SER A 273 -4.45 7.56 17.67
CA SER A 273 -5.26 6.77 16.75
C SER A 273 -5.12 5.28 17.00
N ILE A 274 -3.90 4.79 17.27
CA ILE A 274 -3.63 3.38 17.60
C ILE A 274 -4.37 3.00 18.88
N ASP A 275 -4.28 3.80 19.94
CA ASP A 275 -4.95 3.52 21.21
C ASP A 275 -6.47 3.47 21.03
N SER A 276 -7.04 4.50 20.40
CA SER A 276 -8.48 4.60 20.15
C SER A 276 -9.01 3.43 19.29
N LEU A 277 -8.32 3.10 18.19
CA LEU A 277 -8.70 1.98 17.31
C LEU A 277 -8.55 0.63 18.03
N SER A 278 -7.49 0.44 18.81
CA SER A 278 -7.25 -0.80 19.56
C SER A 278 -8.30 -1.01 20.65
N ARG A 279 -8.65 0.05 21.39
CA ARG A 279 -9.74 0.02 22.38
C ARG A 279 -11.09 -0.27 21.72
N ASN A 280 -11.37 0.35 20.57
CA ASN A 280 -12.59 0.09 19.82
C ASN A 280 -12.68 -1.38 19.37
N LEU A 281 -11.56 -1.96 18.91
CA LEU A 281 -11.48 -3.36 18.52
C LEU A 281 -11.75 -4.31 19.71
N ASN A 282 -11.15 -4.04 20.88
CA ASN A 282 -11.39 -4.83 22.08
C ASN A 282 -12.87 -4.81 22.52
N ILE A 283 -13.49 -3.62 22.51
CA ILE A 283 -14.92 -3.49 22.81
C ILE A 283 -15.77 -4.30 21.82
N ARG A 284 -15.39 -4.31 20.53
CA ARG A 284 -16.09 -5.13 19.52
C ARG A 284 -15.92 -6.62 19.74
N TYR A 285 -14.74 -7.09 20.14
CA TYR A 285 -14.53 -8.49 20.51
C TYR A 285 -15.43 -8.89 21.68
N GLU A 286 -15.48 -8.09 22.74
CA GLU A 286 -16.34 -8.37 23.89
C GLU A 286 -17.83 -8.38 23.52
N ASN A 287 -18.29 -7.38 22.76
CA ASN A 287 -19.68 -7.31 22.32
C ASN A 287 -20.04 -8.47 21.40
N PHE A 288 -19.14 -8.85 20.49
CA PHE A 288 -19.33 -10.03 19.64
C PHE A 288 -19.40 -11.30 20.48
N ALA A 289 -18.49 -11.51 21.43
CA ALA A 289 -18.50 -12.67 22.31
C ALA A 289 -19.82 -12.77 23.11
N LYS A 290 -20.29 -11.67 23.71
CA LYS A 290 -21.56 -11.60 24.44
C LYS A 290 -22.76 -11.92 23.53
N ASN A 291 -22.79 -11.36 22.33
CA ASN A 291 -23.86 -11.59 21.36
C ASN A 291 -23.83 -13.02 20.79
N PHE A 292 -22.64 -13.55 20.52
CA PHE A 292 -22.46 -14.90 20.00
C PHE A 292 -22.83 -15.95 21.05
N TYR A 293 -22.40 -15.77 22.30
CA TYR A 293 -22.80 -16.65 23.41
C TYR A 293 -24.32 -16.66 23.61
N SER A 294 -24.97 -15.51 23.48
CA SER A 294 -26.44 -15.41 23.56
C SER A 294 -27.12 -16.08 22.35
N ARG A 295 -26.53 -15.99 21.15
CA ARG A 295 -27.02 -16.60 19.91
C ARG A 295 -26.99 -18.14 19.94
N ILE A 296 -26.02 -18.75 20.61
CA ILE A 296 -25.96 -20.23 20.76
C ILE A 296 -27.10 -20.74 21.67
N GLY A 297 -27.78 -19.85 22.41
CA GLY A 297 -28.97 -20.24 23.17
C GLY A 297 -28.68 -20.99 24.48
N ILE A 298 -27.42 -21.19 24.87
CA ILE A 298 -27.03 -21.83 26.14
C ILE A 298 -27.69 -21.14 27.34
N LYS A 299 -27.81 -19.79 27.30
CA LYS A 299 -28.51 -19.03 28.36
C LYS A 299 -30.00 -19.37 28.46
N ASN A 300 -30.66 -19.72 27.36
CA ASN A 300 -32.07 -20.09 27.37
C ASN A 300 -32.27 -21.48 27.99
N PHE A 301 -31.33 -22.41 27.79
CA PHE A 301 -31.34 -23.72 28.46
C PHE A 301 -31.20 -23.58 29.98
N VAL A 302 -30.26 -22.75 30.45
CA VAL A 302 -30.03 -22.50 31.89
C VAL A 302 -31.24 -21.83 32.56
N ARG A 303 -31.98 -20.98 31.83
CA ARG A 303 -33.13 -20.26 32.37
C ARG A 303 -34.42 -21.12 32.39
N ASN A 304 -34.55 -22.06 31.46
CA ASN A 304 -35.72 -22.95 31.35
C ASN A 304 -35.59 -24.23 32.19
N ALA A 305 -34.36 -24.69 32.47
CA ALA A 305 -34.11 -25.63 33.55
C ALA A 305 -34.33 -24.87 34.86
N GLY A 306 -35.51 -25.01 35.46
CA GLY A 306 -35.93 -24.25 36.63
C GLY A 306 -34.80 -24.12 37.65
N MET A 307 -34.51 -22.89 38.07
CA MET A 307 -33.51 -22.55 39.09
C MET A 307 -33.75 -23.35 40.37
N THR A 308 -33.22 -24.56 40.45
CA THR A 308 -32.77 -25.13 41.71
C THR A 308 -31.32 -24.69 41.86
N ASN A 309 -31.11 -23.76 42.81
CA ASN A 309 -29.80 -23.21 43.13
C ASN A 309 -28.85 -24.33 43.57
N ASN A 310 -28.14 -24.92 42.61
CA ASN A 310 -26.84 -25.57 42.67
C ASN A 310 -26.73 -26.46 41.44
N VAL A 311 -26.44 -25.86 40.28
CA VAL A 311 -25.77 -26.62 39.23
C VAL A 311 -24.35 -26.80 39.73
N SER A 312 -24.14 -27.86 40.51
CA SER A 312 -22.81 -28.42 40.74
C SER A 312 -22.09 -28.45 39.40
N LYS A 313 -20.76 -28.26 39.39
CA LYS A 313 -19.91 -28.57 38.23
C LYS A 313 -20.02 -30.07 37.94
N VAL A 314 -21.17 -30.53 37.49
CA VAL A 314 -21.34 -31.81 36.84
C VAL A 314 -20.63 -31.62 35.52
N ASP A 315 -19.72 -32.53 35.19
CA ASP A 315 -19.11 -32.62 33.87
C ASP A 315 -20.22 -32.82 32.85
N LEU A 316 -20.81 -31.70 32.44
CA LEU A 316 -21.81 -31.64 31.41
C LEU A 316 -21.07 -32.05 30.13
N TYR A 317 -21.52 -33.18 29.56
CA TYR A 317 -21.24 -33.63 28.19
C TYR A 317 -19.96 -34.45 28.00
N THR A 318 -20.03 -35.75 28.32
CA THR A 318 -19.13 -36.76 27.75
C THR A 318 -19.84 -37.83 26.92
N ASN A 319 -21.18 -37.92 26.95
CA ASN A 319 -21.92 -38.97 26.24
C ASN A 319 -23.20 -38.46 25.55
N TYR A 320 -23.06 -37.79 24.40
CA TYR A 320 -24.20 -37.30 23.61
C TYR A 320 -25.05 -38.43 23.00
N SER A 321 -24.45 -39.61 22.79
CA SER A 321 -25.09 -40.74 22.13
C SER A 321 -26.15 -41.42 23.01
N SER A 322 -26.04 -41.34 24.34
CA SER A 322 -27.02 -41.94 25.26
C SER A 322 -28.33 -41.15 25.32
N HIS A 323 -28.27 -39.81 25.24
CA HIS A 323 -29.48 -38.97 25.36
C HIS A 323 -30.32 -38.90 24.09
N LEU A 324 -29.74 -39.18 22.92
CA LEU A 324 -30.50 -39.30 21.67
C LEU A 324 -31.32 -40.60 21.62
N GLN A 325 -30.90 -41.65 22.33
CA GLN A 325 -31.58 -42.95 22.36
C GLN A 325 -32.96 -42.88 23.02
N ASP A 326 -33.22 -41.87 23.85
CA ASP A 326 -34.51 -41.62 24.49
C ASP A 326 -35.61 -41.17 23.51
N TYR A 327 -35.24 -40.82 22.26
CA TYR A 327 -36.15 -40.32 21.23
C TYR A 327 -36.35 -41.33 20.09
N ASP A 328 -37.52 -41.31 19.45
CA ASP A 328 -37.79 -42.09 18.23
C ASP A 328 -36.84 -41.69 17.07
N ARG A 329 -36.53 -42.64 16.19
CA ARG A 329 -35.53 -42.52 15.12
C ARG A 329 -35.80 -41.37 14.15
N ARG A 330 -37.07 -41.01 13.91
CA ARG A 330 -37.41 -39.82 13.10
C ARG A 330 -37.05 -38.52 13.83
N LYS A 331 -37.43 -38.41 15.11
CA LYS A 331 -37.09 -37.25 15.95
C LYS A 331 -35.59 -37.09 16.13
N GLN A 332 -34.84 -38.18 16.24
CA GLN A 332 -33.38 -38.15 16.26
C GLN A 332 -32.82 -37.49 14.99
N PHE A 333 -33.33 -37.86 13.80
CA PHE A 333 -32.91 -37.28 12.53
C PHE A 333 -33.24 -35.78 12.44
N ASP A 334 -34.43 -35.38 12.89
CA ASP A 334 -34.85 -33.97 12.91
C ASP A 334 -33.94 -33.14 13.83
N ILE A 335 -33.67 -33.63 15.05
CA ILE A 335 -32.77 -32.99 16.02
C ILE A 335 -31.36 -32.84 15.44
N LEU A 336 -30.82 -33.90 14.82
CA LEU A 336 -29.49 -33.86 14.20
C LEU A 336 -29.43 -32.89 13.03
N SER A 337 -30.44 -32.89 12.16
CA SER A 337 -30.51 -32.01 11.00
C SER A 337 -30.61 -30.54 11.42
N GLU A 338 -31.45 -30.23 12.41
CA GLU A 338 -31.55 -28.89 12.99
C GLU A 338 -30.23 -28.47 13.65
N THR A 339 -29.60 -29.36 14.42
CA THR A 339 -28.30 -29.11 15.05
C THR A 339 -27.22 -28.81 14.01
N ILE A 340 -27.15 -29.57 12.93
CA ILE A 340 -26.21 -29.34 11.82
C ILE A 340 -26.47 -27.97 11.19
N ASN A 341 -27.72 -27.65 10.89
CA ASN A 341 -28.09 -26.37 10.27
C ASN A 341 -27.74 -25.17 11.18
N LEU A 342 -28.05 -25.26 12.48
CA LEU A 342 -27.70 -24.24 13.47
C LEU A 342 -26.18 -24.10 13.61
N THR A 343 -25.45 -25.20 13.69
CA THR A 343 -23.99 -25.22 13.80
C THR A 343 -23.34 -24.60 12.57
N ASN A 344 -23.79 -24.98 11.37
CA ASN A 344 -23.32 -24.38 10.13
C ASN A 344 -23.59 -22.87 10.07
N GLY A 345 -24.77 -22.43 10.54
CA GLY A 345 -25.08 -21.01 10.68
C GLY A 345 -24.14 -20.29 11.66
N HIS A 346 -23.80 -20.91 12.79
CA HIS A 346 -22.84 -20.35 13.75
C HIS A 346 -21.42 -20.27 13.16
N VAL A 347 -20.97 -21.32 12.46
CA VAL A 347 -19.66 -21.34 11.77
C VAL A 347 -19.58 -20.24 10.71
N GLN A 348 -20.64 -20.05 9.92
CA GLN A 348 -20.68 -18.98 8.92
C GLN A 348 -20.57 -17.59 9.56
N VAL A 349 -21.29 -17.34 10.67
CA VAL A 349 -21.19 -16.08 11.42
C VAL A 349 -19.77 -15.86 11.95
N LEU A 350 -19.13 -16.91 12.49
CA LEU A 350 -17.74 -16.83 12.96
C LEU A 350 -16.77 -16.52 11.83
N ASN A 351 -16.92 -17.17 10.67
CA ASN A 351 -16.06 -16.92 9.51
C ASN A 351 -16.20 -15.49 8.98
N ASN A 352 -17.44 -15.00 8.87
CA ASN A 352 -17.70 -13.61 8.45
C ASN A 352 -17.09 -12.62 9.44
N GLN A 353 -17.23 -12.87 10.74
CA GLN A 353 -16.70 -11.96 11.77
C GLN A 353 -15.18 -12.02 11.89
N LYS A 354 -14.57 -13.19 11.67
CA LYS A 354 -13.11 -13.32 11.56
C LYS A 354 -12.57 -12.42 10.45
N SER A 355 -13.22 -12.41 9.27
CA SER A 355 -12.83 -11.53 8.17
C SER A 355 -12.96 -10.04 8.55
N ASN A 356 -14.07 -9.65 9.19
CA ASN A 356 -14.27 -8.27 9.65
C ASN A 356 -13.21 -7.83 10.67
N PHE A 357 -12.88 -8.69 11.64
CA PHE A 357 -11.86 -8.38 12.65
C PHE A 357 -10.47 -8.30 12.05
N PHE A 358 -10.14 -9.20 11.12
CA PHE A 358 -8.87 -9.18 10.39
C PHE A 358 -8.66 -7.83 9.66
N VAL A 359 -9.68 -7.31 8.98
CA VAL A 359 -9.58 -5.99 8.32
C VAL A 359 -9.34 -4.86 9.33
N LYS A 360 -9.97 -4.89 10.51
CA LYS A 360 -9.76 -3.88 11.55
C LYS A 360 -8.37 -3.97 12.19
N GLU A 361 -7.90 -5.18 12.44
CA GLU A 361 -6.55 -5.43 12.93
C GLU A 361 -5.49 -4.97 11.92
N LYS A 362 -5.68 -5.29 10.64
CA LYS A 362 -4.84 -4.80 9.54
C LYS A 362 -4.73 -3.28 9.50
N ILE A 363 -5.84 -2.55 9.71
CA ILE A 363 -5.82 -1.09 9.81
C ILE A 363 -4.97 -0.63 11.00
N ILE A 364 -5.09 -1.25 12.17
CA ILE A 364 -4.26 -0.92 13.34
C ILE A 364 -2.78 -1.20 13.05
N ASN A 365 -2.48 -2.34 12.41
CA ASN A 365 -1.12 -2.72 12.04
C ASN A 365 -0.51 -1.71 11.07
N LEU A 366 -1.28 -1.18 10.10
CA LEU A 366 -0.83 -0.10 9.22
C LEU A 366 -0.46 1.18 9.99
N HIS A 367 -1.21 1.56 11.04
CA HIS A 367 -0.87 2.72 11.86
C HIS A 367 0.39 2.47 12.69
N LYS A 368 0.50 1.29 13.33
CA LYS A 368 1.70 0.89 14.08
C LYS A 368 2.93 0.86 13.17
N LEU A 369 2.81 0.30 11.98
CA LEU A 369 3.88 0.23 10.99
C LEU A 369 4.33 1.62 10.55
N ASN A 370 3.39 2.53 10.28
CA ASN A 370 3.74 3.91 9.93
C ASN A 370 4.43 4.65 11.09
N LEU A 371 4.04 4.37 12.33
CA LEU A 371 4.72 4.91 13.52
C LEU A 371 6.16 4.39 13.62
N TYR A 372 6.37 3.08 13.52
CA TYR A 372 7.71 2.48 13.62
C TYR A 372 8.60 2.83 12.43
N ASP A 373 8.03 2.96 11.22
CA ASP A 373 8.74 3.44 10.04
C ASP A 373 9.34 4.84 10.26
N LYS A 374 8.62 5.76 10.92
CA LYS A 374 9.15 7.09 11.21
C LYS A 374 10.45 7.05 12.01
N TYR A 375 10.58 6.10 12.93
CA TYR A 375 11.82 5.86 13.66
C TYR A 375 12.86 5.13 12.81
N ALA A 376 12.48 4.07 12.10
CA ALA A 376 13.38 3.23 11.32
C ALA A 376 14.07 3.97 10.17
N LEU A 377 13.42 4.99 9.59
CA LEU A 377 13.91 5.73 8.42
C LEU A 377 15.22 6.49 8.68
N GLY A 378 15.39 7.10 9.86
CA GLY A 378 16.64 7.78 10.20
C GLY A 378 17.81 6.79 10.34
N PHE A 379 17.55 5.63 10.94
CA PHE A 379 18.55 4.58 11.13
C PHE A 379 19.01 3.95 9.82
N ALA A 380 18.14 3.86 8.82
CA ALA A 380 18.45 3.29 7.51
C ALA A 380 19.66 3.96 6.85
N SER A 381 19.72 5.30 6.88
CA SER A 381 20.82 6.06 6.30
C SER A 381 22.16 5.78 6.99
N ILE A 382 22.18 5.75 8.32
CA ILE A 382 23.40 5.44 9.10
C ILE A 382 23.87 4.01 8.81
N LEU A 383 22.95 3.05 8.80
CA LEU A 383 23.29 1.64 8.55
C LEU A 383 23.84 1.44 7.14
N LEU A 384 23.22 2.03 6.13
CA LEU A 384 23.71 1.95 4.76
C LEU A 384 25.03 2.71 4.57
N PHE A 385 25.30 3.77 5.32
CA PHE A 385 26.65 4.37 5.38
C PHE A 385 27.69 3.36 5.90
N PHE A 386 27.38 2.66 6.99
CA PHE A 386 28.28 1.66 7.58
C PHE A 386 28.45 0.40 6.74
N VAL A 387 27.54 0.12 5.82
CA VAL A 387 27.71 -0.90 4.78
C VAL A 387 28.54 -0.35 3.61
N GLY A 388 28.22 0.84 3.13
CA GLY A 388 28.81 1.41 1.92
C GLY A 388 30.26 1.87 2.07
N ALA A 389 30.59 2.60 3.13
CA ALA A 389 31.94 3.10 3.37
C ALA A 389 33.03 2.01 3.40
N PRO A 390 32.90 0.92 4.19
CA PRO A 390 33.90 -0.15 4.17
C PRO A 390 33.92 -0.91 2.85
N LEU A 391 32.77 -1.07 2.19
CA LEU A 391 32.69 -1.74 0.90
C LEU A 391 33.46 -0.96 -0.19
N GLY A 392 33.26 0.36 -0.25
CA GLY A 392 34.04 1.26 -1.11
C GLY A 392 35.52 1.18 -0.81
N ALA A 393 35.91 1.15 0.47
CA ALA A 393 37.31 1.03 0.85
C ALA A 393 37.97 -0.29 0.37
N ILE A 394 37.22 -1.39 0.25
CA ILE A 394 37.75 -2.69 -0.18
C ILE A 394 37.74 -2.86 -1.71
N VAL A 395 36.74 -2.31 -2.40
CA VAL A 395 36.60 -2.45 -3.86
C VAL A 395 37.58 -1.50 -4.57
N ARG A 396 38.83 -1.97 -4.76
CA ARG A 396 39.95 -1.19 -5.33
C ARG A 396 40.02 -1.14 -6.85
N LYS A 397 39.28 -2.00 -7.58
CA LYS A 397 39.36 -2.14 -9.04
C LYS A 397 37.98 -2.39 -9.65
N GLY A 398 37.62 -1.65 -10.70
CA GLY A 398 36.36 -1.83 -11.42
C GLY A 398 35.81 -0.61 -12.18
N GLY A 399 36.50 0.54 -12.14
CA GLY A 399 36.02 1.80 -12.73
C GLY A 399 34.78 2.34 -12.03
N ILE A 400 34.26 3.49 -12.49
CA ILE A 400 33.13 4.19 -11.86
C ILE A 400 31.85 3.32 -11.84
N GLY A 401 31.65 2.42 -12.82
CA GLY A 401 30.42 1.64 -12.95
C GLY A 401 30.26 0.51 -11.91
N PHE A 402 31.33 -0.20 -11.56
CA PHE A 402 31.24 -1.38 -10.69
C PHE A 402 30.75 -1.08 -9.26
N PRO A 403 31.23 -0.03 -8.58
CA PRO A 403 30.71 0.35 -7.27
C PRO A 403 29.23 0.76 -7.29
N ILE A 404 28.75 1.36 -8.39
CA ILE A 404 27.31 1.71 -8.57
C ILE A 404 26.47 0.44 -8.59
N VAL A 405 26.85 -0.56 -9.40
CA VAL A 405 26.07 -1.81 -9.51
C VAL A 405 25.99 -2.54 -8.18
N ILE A 406 27.10 -2.62 -7.45
CA ILE A 406 27.12 -3.24 -6.10
C ILE A 406 26.20 -2.49 -5.14
N SER A 407 26.25 -1.15 -5.14
CA SER A 407 25.38 -0.33 -4.29
C SER A 407 23.90 -0.56 -4.63
N LEU A 408 23.57 -0.69 -5.91
CA LEU A 408 22.21 -0.93 -6.37
C LEU A 408 21.71 -2.31 -5.89
N ILE A 409 22.51 -3.36 -6.03
CA ILE A 409 22.14 -4.71 -5.55
C ILE A 409 21.92 -4.71 -4.04
N LEU A 410 22.80 -4.08 -3.26
CA LEU A 410 22.66 -3.99 -1.81
C LEU A 410 21.42 -3.19 -1.40
N PHE A 411 21.16 -2.07 -2.08
CA PHE A 411 19.97 -1.27 -1.83
C PHE A 411 18.69 -2.02 -2.21
N LEU A 412 18.64 -2.68 -3.37
CA LEU A 412 17.49 -3.49 -3.78
C LEU A 412 17.24 -4.63 -2.80
N THR A 413 18.29 -5.28 -2.31
CA THR A 413 18.18 -6.32 -1.27
C THR A 413 17.57 -5.75 0.01
N TYR A 414 18.09 -4.61 0.50
CA TYR A 414 17.52 -3.89 1.65
C TYR A 414 16.05 -3.53 1.42
N HIS A 415 15.74 -2.97 0.24
CA HIS A 415 14.40 -2.51 -0.11
C HIS A 415 13.40 -3.66 -0.20
N PHE A 416 13.73 -4.75 -0.88
CA PHE A 416 12.85 -5.90 -1.01
C PHE A 416 12.60 -6.58 0.33
N ILE A 417 13.64 -6.81 1.13
CA ILE A 417 13.47 -7.33 2.50
C ILE A 417 12.51 -6.43 3.29
N GLY A 418 12.70 -5.12 3.23
CA GLY A 418 11.80 -4.16 3.86
C GLY A 418 10.36 -4.29 3.37
N THR A 419 10.13 -4.32 2.06
CA THR A 419 8.78 -4.45 1.48
C THR A 419 8.11 -5.76 1.90
N PHE A 420 8.80 -6.89 1.83
CA PHE A 420 8.24 -8.18 2.27
C PHE A 420 7.93 -8.20 3.76
N SER A 421 8.81 -7.64 4.59
CA SER A 421 8.60 -7.56 6.04
C SER A 421 7.40 -6.69 6.38
N LYS A 422 7.25 -5.54 5.71
CA LYS A 422 6.13 -4.64 5.91
C LYS A 422 4.81 -5.27 5.48
N ASN A 423 4.78 -5.97 4.35
CA ASN A 423 3.59 -6.69 3.89
C ASN A 423 3.18 -7.80 4.88
N ALA A 424 4.15 -8.56 5.41
CA ALA A 424 3.88 -9.58 6.43
C ALA A 424 3.37 -8.98 7.75
N ALA A 425 3.87 -7.81 8.14
CA ALA A 425 3.40 -7.08 9.31
C ALA A 425 2.00 -6.49 9.12
N GLU A 426 1.69 -6.01 7.92
CA GLU A 426 0.38 -5.48 7.55
C GLU A 426 -0.72 -6.53 7.77
N ASP A 427 -0.45 -7.77 7.33
CA ASP A 427 -1.37 -8.90 7.49
C ASP A 427 -1.34 -9.53 8.89
N GLY A 428 -0.56 -8.96 9.84
CA GLY A 428 -0.47 -9.45 11.21
C GLY A 428 0.30 -10.77 11.37
N SER A 429 1.04 -11.22 10.34
CA SER A 429 1.86 -12.43 10.42
C SER A 429 3.12 -12.24 11.27
N ILE A 430 3.66 -11.01 11.28
CA ILE A 430 4.75 -10.59 12.17
C ILE A 430 4.37 -9.30 12.90
N ASP A 431 5.01 -9.04 14.03
CA ASP A 431 4.77 -7.80 14.77
C ASP A 431 5.20 -6.56 13.95
N PRO A 432 4.40 -5.47 13.91
CA PRO A 432 4.73 -4.27 13.15
C PRO A 432 6.07 -3.62 13.50
N LEU A 433 6.53 -3.73 14.75
CA LEU A 433 7.85 -3.22 15.15
C LEU A 433 8.95 -4.01 14.43
N VAL A 434 8.84 -5.33 14.45
CA VAL A 434 9.79 -6.21 13.75
C VAL A 434 9.71 -5.95 12.24
N GLY A 435 8.51 -5.83 11.67
CA GLY A 435 8.34 -5.57 10.24
C GLY A 435 9.03 -4.29 9.74
N SER A 436 8.96 -3.20 10.50
CA SER A 436 9.64 -1.94 10.16
C SER A 436 11.16 -1.99 10.35
N PHE A 437 11.65 -2.67 11.40
CA PHE A 437 13.07 -2.70 11.73
C PHE A 437 13.83 -3.88 11.11
N LEU A 438 13.16 -4.89 10.55
CA LEU A 438 13.81 -6.09 10.01
C LEU A 438 14.95 -5.80 9.01
N PRO A 439 14.79 -4.92 8.01
CA PRO A 439 15.89 -4.67 7.07
C PRO A 439 17.08 -3.99 7.75
N ASN A 440 16.85 -3.14 8.77
CA ASN A 440 17.90 -2.54 9.59
C ASN A 440 18.62 -3.57 10.46
N ILE A 441 17.87 -4.48 11.09
CA ILE A 441 18.40 -5.57 11.92
C ILE A 441 19.28 -6.51 11.08
N ILE A 442 18.90 -6.79 9.83
CA ILE A 442 19.68 -7.64 8.92
C ILE A 442 20.93 -6.93 8.42
N MET A 443 20.84 -5.64 8.08
CA MET A 443 21.98 -4.87 7.59
C MET A 443 23.02 -4.53 8.65
N LEU A 444 22.64 -4.47 9.93
CA LEU A 444 23.54 -4.11 11.01
C LEU A 444 24.71 -5.12 11.19
N PRO A 445 24.48 -6.44 11.32
CA PRO A 445 25.56 -7.43 11.35
C PRO A 445 26.44 -7.40 10.10
N LEU A 446 25.84 -7.19 8.91
CA LEU A 446 26.58 -7.08 7.67
C LEU A 446 27.50 -5.85 7.67
N GLY A 447 27.01 -4.70 8.12
CA GLY A 447 27.80 -3.48 8.27
C GLY A 447 28.97 -3.68 9.22
N ILE A 448 28.73 -4.24 10.42
CA ILE A 448 29.79 -4.55 11.39
C ILE A 448 30.84 -5.48 10.78
N TYR A 449 30.40 -6.54 10.12
CA TYR A 449 31.28 -7.49 9.46
C TYR A 449 32.17 -6.85 8.39
N LEU A 450 31.60 -5.99 7.55
CA LEU A 450 32.32 -5.28 6.49
C LEU A 450 33.33 -4.28 7.08
N ILE A 451 32.99 -3.58 8.15
CA ILE A 451 33.92 -2.66 8.86
C ILE A 451 35.14 -3.44 9.37
N ILE A 452 34.93 -4.59 10.01
CA ILE A 452 36.02 -5.43 10.54
C ILE A 452 36.93 -5.90 9.41
N ARG A 453 36.36 -6.34 8.28
CA ARG A 453 37.14 -6.75 7.10
C ARG A 453 37.92 -5.59 6.48
N ALA A 454 37.28 -4.44 6.29
CA ALA A 454 37.90 -3.25 5.70
C ALA A 454 39.04 -2.70 6.56
N THR A 455 38.91 -2.84 7.89
CA THR A 455 39.96 -2.47 8.84
C THR A 455 41.13 -3.47 8.81
N SER A 456 40.86 -4.75 8.57
CA SER A 456 41.88 -5.81 8.52
C SER A 456 42.55 -5.96 7.14
N ASP A 457 42.23 -5.11 6.17
CA ASP A 457 42.64 -5.20 4.74
C ASP A 457 42.43 -6.59 4.10
N LYS A 458 41.47 -7.38 4.63
CA LYS A 458 41.10 -8.68 4.08
C LYS A 458 40.15 -8.47 2.89
N SER A 459 40.38 -9.16 1.78
CA SER A 459 39.46 -9.12 0.63
C SER A 459 38.05 -9.56 1.05
N ILE A 460 37.00 -8.98 0.45
CA ILE A 460 35.57 -9.19 0.81
C ILE A 460 35.17 -10.67 0.78
N LEU A 461 35.65 -11.39 -0.23
CA LEU A 461 35.29 -12.76 -0.55
C LEU A 461 36.51 -13.38 -1.24
N ASN A 462 36.95 -14.56 -0.80
CA ASN A 462 37.62 -15.46 -1.75
C ASN A 462 36.51 -15.86 -2.72
N PHE A 463 36.32 -15.09 -3.81
CA PHE A 463 35.32 -15.36 -4.84
C PHE A 463 35.45 -16.80 -5.34
N ASP A 464 36.65 -17.38 -5.31
CA ASP A 464 36.90 -18.81 -5.58
C ASP A 464 36.15 -19.76 -4.65
N LYS A 465 36.02 -19.46 -3.34
CA LYS A 465 35.25 -20.30 -2.41
C LYS A 465 33.73 -20.15 -2.63
N LEU A 466 33.24 -18.95 -2.93
CA LEU A 466 31.83 -18.72 -3.22
C LEU A 466 31.43 -19.35 -4.56
N LEU A 467 32.24 -19.17 -5.60
CA LEU A 467 32.09 -19.81 -6.91
C LEU A 467 32.18 -21.32 -6.78
N HIS A 468 33.10 -21.86 -5.97
CA HIS A 468 33.16 -23.30 -5.69
C HIS A 468 31.89 -23.78 -4.97
N LEU A 469 31.37 -23.05 -3.99
CA LEU A 469 30.15 -23.44 -3.27
C LEU A 469 28.91 -23.40 -4.18
N ILE A 470 28.80 -22.38 -5.03
CA ILE A 470 27.73 -22.24 -6.02
C ILE A 470 27.86 -23.31 -7.11
N ARG A 471 29.08 -23.62 -7.57
CA ARG A 471 29.36 -24.66 -8.57
C ARG A 471 29.03 -26.05 -8.02
N VAL A 472 29.44 -26.35 -6.78
CA VAL A 472 29.06 -27.58 -6.06
C VAL A 472 27.55 -27.65 -5.86
N PHE A 473 26.88 -26.54 -5.54
CA PHE A 473 25.42 -26.50 -5.39
C PHE A 473 24.69 -26.71 -6.74
N LEU A 474 25.19 -26.13 -7.83
CA LEU A 474 24.68 -26.31 -9.19
C LEU A 474 24.94 -27.72 -9.73
N GLU A 475 26.08 -28.33 -9.44
CA GLU A 475 26.40 -29.74 -9.76
C GLU A 475 25.51 -30.70 -8.95
N LYS A 476 25.18 -30.34 -7.70
CA LYS A 476 24.20 -31.10 -6.89
C LYS A 476 22.78 -30.99 -7.43
N PHE A 477 22.43 -29.88 -8.08
CA PHE A 477 21.14 -29.70 -8.77
C PHE A 477 21.09 -30.37 -10.15
N SER A 478 22.21 -30.40 -10.90
CA SER A 478 22.28 -31.08 -12.20
C SER A 478 22.27 -32.60 -12.06
N SER A 479 22.87 -33.15 -11.00
CA SER A 479 22.82 -34.58 -10.66
C SER A 479 21.43 -35.04 -10.20
N ILE A 480 20.62 -34.17 -9.60
CA ILE A 480 19.20 -34.46 -9.29
C ILE A 480 18.34 -34.53 -10.57
N LYS A 481 18.66 -33.76 -11.61
CA LYS A 481 17.96 -33.82 -12.91
C LYS A 481 18.35 -35.05 -13.74
N LEU A 482 19.56 -35.59 -13.59
CA LEU A 482 20.00 -36.81 -14.28
C LEU A 482 19.39 -38.09 -13.70
N ASN A 483 19.11 -38.14 -12.40
CA ASN A 483 18.46 -39.30 -11.78
C ASN A 483 16.95 -39.42 -12.07
N PHE A 484 16.29 -38.35 -12.57
CA PHE A 484 14.88 -38.41 -12.98
C PHE A 484 14.69 -38.88 -14.44
N LYS A 485 15.75 -38.88 -15.26
CA LYS A 485 15.71 -39.36 -16.65
C LYS A 485 16.18 -40.82 -16.83
N ALA A 486 16.72 -41.45 -15.77
CA ALA A 486 17.14 -42.85 -15.78
C ALA A 486 16.10 -43.81 -15.16
N LYS A 487 14.88 -43.33 -14.88
CA LYS A 487 13.79 -44.11 -14.27
C LYS A 487 12.44 -43.96 -14.97
N GLN A 488 12.46 -43.53 -16.24
CA GLN A 488 11.45 -43.85 -17.25
C GLN A 488 12.14 -44.72 -18.29
#